data_AF-F0GI58-F1
#
_entry.id   AF-F0GI58-F1
#
_cell.length_a   1.000
_cell.length_b   1.000
_cell.length_c   1.000
_cell.angle_alpha   90.00
_cell.angle_beta   90.00
_cell.angle_gamma   90.00
#
_symmetry.space_group_name_H-M   'P 1'
#
loop_
_entity.id
_entity.type
_entity.pdbx_description
1 polymer ?
#
loop_
_entity_poly.entity_id
_entity_poly.type
_entity_poly.pdbx_seq_one_letter_code
_entity_poly.pdbx_strand_id
1 'polypeptide(L)'
;RRKRTTGYDWCIVKLARPGVIKGFDIDTSHFTGNFPPAASIEAAYVPDGAPTHSTEWVEIVPSTTLQGNSHHYVAASDARAFTHLRVNIYPDGGIARLRVYGQPQLDWAGASATEQFDLAAMENGGYVVAANNQHFGVASNLLLPGRGVNMGDGWETRRRREPGNDWAIIALAQPGVIRKIEVDT
;
A
#
# COMPACT_ATOMS: atom_id res chain seq x y z
N ARG A 1 10.95 -19.48 -13.52
CA ARG A 1 11.75 -20.64 -14.01
C ARG A 1 11.76 -21.65 -12.87
N ARG A 2 11.51 -22.94 -13.10
CA ARG A 2 11.51 -23.93 -12.01
C ARG A 2 12.92 -24.11 -11.45
N LYS A 3 13.10 -23.91 -10.15
CA LYS A 3 14.39 -24.05 -9.46
C LYS A 3 14.63 -25.53 -9.16
N ARG A 4 15.87 -25.97 -9.39
CA ARG A 4 16.32 -27.36 -9.16
C ARG A 4 17.48 -27.44 -8.16
N THR A 5 17.82 -26.31 -7.54
CA THR A 5 18.88 -26.16 -6.54
C THR A 5 18.30 -25.56 -5.27
N THR A 6 18.98 -25.73 -4.15
CA THR A 6 18.59 -25.13 -2.86
C THR A 6 18.57 -23.60 -2.94
N GLY A 7 17.61 -22.98 -2.28
CA GLY A 7 17.46 -21.52 -2.22
C GLY A 7 16.01 -21.07 -2.44
N TYR A 8 15.84 -19.77 -2.64
CA TYR A 8 14.55 -19.11 -2.86
C TYR A 8 14.69 -17.99 -3.89
N ASP A 9 13.61 -17.61 -4.54
CA ASP A 9 13.56 -16.42 -5.39
C ASP A 9 13.06 -15.24 -4.56
N TRP A 10 13.47 -14.03 -4.93
CA TRP A 10 13.10 -12.83 -4.19
C TRP A 10 12.90 -11.63 -5.11
N CYS A 11 12.15 -10.65 -4.61
CA CYS A 11 11.97 -9.35 -5.23
C CYS A 11 12.09 -8.25 -4.16
N ILE A 12 12.72 -7.13 -4.51
CA ILE A 12 12.75 -5.93 -3.67
C ILE A 12 11.74 -4.93 -4.22
N VAL A 13 10.89 -4.41 -3.33
CA VAL A 13 9.90 -3.39 -3.63
C VAL A 13 10.22 -2.13 -2.83
N LYS A 14 10.38 -1.00 -3.52
CA LYS A 14 10.47 0.32 -2.87
C LYS A 14 9.06 0.85 -2.64
N LEU A 15 8.76 1.24 -1.40
CA LEU A 15 7.51 1.90 -1.04
C LEU A 15 7.54 3.35 -1.52
N ALA A 16 6.36 3.88 -1.88
CA ALA A 16 6.24 5.26 -2.36
C ALA A 16 6.63 6.29 -1.27
N ARG A 17 6.36 5.96 -0.01
CA ARG A 17 6.70 6.76 1.17
C ARG A 17 7.19 5.84 2.29
N PRO A 18 8.06 6.32 3.19
CA PRO A 18 8.29 5.66 4.46
C PRO A 18 6.96 5.48 5.20
N GLY A 19 6.72 4.32 5.78
CA GLY A 19 5.46 4.08 6.47
C GLY A 19 5.46 2.86 7.38
N VAL A 20 4.55 2.88 8.35
CA VAL A 20 4.31 1.76 9.27
C VAL A 20 3.39 0.76 8.60
N ILE A 21 3.88 -0.46 8.44
CA ILE A 21 3.15 -1.53 7.77
C ILE A 21 2.23 -2.21 8.77
N LYS A 22 0.97 -2.43 8.37
CA LYS A 22 -0.08 -3.08 9.17
C LYS A 22 -0.38 -4.49 8.69
N GLY A 23 -0.11 -4.79 7.43
CA GLY A 23 -0.26 -6.14 6.91
C GLY A 23 -0.14 -6.24 5.41
N PHE A 24 -0.40 -7.44 4.92
CA PHE A 24 -0.22 -7.82 3.53
C PHE A 24 -1.39 -8.65 3.04
N ASP A 25 -1.64 -8.58 1.73
CA ASP A 25 -2.35 -9.62 0.98
C ASP A 25 -1.39 -10.20 -0.05
N ILE A 26 -1.02 -11.46 0.14
CA ILE A 26 -0.24 -12.25 -0.81
C ILE A 26 -1.23 -13.04 -1.67
N ASP A 27 -1.53 -12.51 -2.86
CA ASP A 27 -2.57 -13.03 -3.75
C ASP A 27 -1.95 -13.99 -4.78
N THR A 28 -2.30 -15.27 -4.69
CA THR A 28 -1.88 -16.33 -5.63
C THR A 28 -2.96 -16.66 -6.65
N SER A 29 -3.95 -15.78 -6.87
CA SER A 29 -5.00 -15.95 -7.86
C SER A 29 -4.44 -16.40 -9.22
N HIS A 30 -5.14 -17.35 -9.85
CA HIS A 30 -4.78 -17.98 -11.12
C HIS A 30 -3.54 -18.91 -11.09
N PHE A 31 -2.76 -18.94 -10.01
CA PHE A 31 -1.69 -19.92 -9.81
C PHE A 31 -2.23 -21.14 -9.06
N THR A 32 -2.74 -22.13 -9.79
CA THR A 32 -3.35 -23.36 -9.21
C THR A 32 -2.37 -24.51 -9.02
N GLY A 33 -1.24 -24.51 -9.74
CA GLY A 33 -0.22 -25.58 -9.65
C GLY A 33 1.23 -25.09 -9.60
N ASN A 34 1.46 -23.79 -9.79
CA ASN A 34 2.78 -23.16 -9.83
C ASN A 34 2.86 -21.93 -8.92
N PHE A 35 2.04 -21.87 -7.86
CA PHE A 35 2.22 -20.94 -6.74
C PHE A 35 3.41 -21.39 -5.88
N PRO A 36 4.09 -20.48 -5.18
CA PRO A 36 5.14 -20.87 -4.26
C PRO A 36 4.53 -21.52 -3.00
N PRO A 37 5.02 -22.68 -2.55
CA PRO A 37 4.55 -23.32 -1.31
C PRO A 37 4.59 -22.43 -0.06
N ALA A 38 5.54 -21.50 0.02
CA ALA A 38 5.64 -20.55 1.11
C ALA A 38 6.23 -19.21 0.65
N ALA A 39 5.96 -18.16 1.41
CA ALA A 39 6.61 -16.86 1.27
C ALA A 39 6.92 -16.23 2.64
N SER A 40 7.93 -15.37 2.69
CA SER A 40 8.24 -14.50 3.82
C SER A 40 8.44 -13.08 3.32
N ILE A 41 8.30 -12.09 4.20
CA ILE A 41 8.56 -10.68 3.86
C ILE A 41 9.48 -10.09 4.91
N GLU A 42 10.54 -9.47 4.43
CA GLU A 42 11.43 -8.64 5.24
C GLU A 42 11.28 -7.18 4.82
N ALA A 43 11.65 -6.26 5.71
CA ALA A 43 11.64 -4.83 5.44
C ALA A 43 12.92 -4.15 5.91
N ALA A 44 13.23 -3.03 5.27
CA ALA A 44 14.37 -2.20 5.60
C ALA A 44 14.00 -0.72 5.52
N TYR A 45 14.64 0.08 6.36
CA TYR A 45 14.59 1.53 6.28
C TYR A 45 15.87 2.05 5.62
N VAL A 46 15.77 2.35 4.34
CA VAL A 46 16.82 2.95 3.52
C VAL A 46 16.26 4.26 2.97
N PRO A 47 16.52 5.41 3.62
CA PRO A 47 15.92 6.69 3.23
C PRO A 47 16.44 7.15 1.87
N ASP A 48 17.73 6.92 1.61
CA ASP A 48 18.42 7.39 0.42
C ASP A 48 18.78 6.22 -0.51
N GLY A 49 18.26 6.25 -1.73
CA GLY A 49 18.65 5.31 -2.79
C GLY A 49 17.97 3.94 -2.71
N ALA A 50 18.78 2.88 -2.81
CA ALA A 50 18.38 1.48 -2.94
C ALA A 50 19.17 0.58 -1.97
N PRO A 51 18.60 -0.55 -1.52
CA PRO A 51 19.29 -1.49 -0.65
C PRO A 51 20.58 -2.03 -1.27
N THR A 52 21.63 -2.16 -0.45
CA THR A 52 22.91 -2.80 -0.78
C THR A 52 23.04 -4.16 -0.08
N HIS A 53 24.15 -4.86 -0.32
CA HIS A 53 24.48 -6.12 0.37
C HIS A 53 24.64 -5.99 1.89
N SER A 54 24.94 -4.78 2.39
CA SER A 54 25.07 -4.52 3.83
C SER A 54 23.76 -4.06 4.47
N THR A 55 22.65 -4.04 3.74
CA THR A 55 21.35 -3.62 4.28
C THR A 55 20.89 -4.61 5.34
N GLU A 56 20.57 -4.09 6.51
CA GLU A 56 19.95 -4.87 7.57
C GLU A 56 18.46 -5.03 7.29
N TRP A 57 18.04 -6.26 7.07
CA TRP A 57 16.66 -6.64 6.81
C TRP A 57 16.01 -7.16 8.09
N VAL A 58 14.82 -6.66 8.38
CA VAL A 58 13.98 -7.10 9.50
C VAL A 58 12.91 -8.04 8.96
N GLU A 59 12.79 -9.24 9.49
CA GLU A 59 11.65 -10.11 9.20
C GLU A 59 10.37 -9.50 9.76
N ILE A 60 9.40 -9.21 8.89
CA ILE A 60 8.09 -8.65 9.28
C ILE A 60 6.94 -9.62 9.01
N VAL A 61 7.15 -10.60 8.13
CA VAL A 61 6.29 -11.75 7.94
C VAL A 61 7.18 -13.00 7.89
N PRO A 62 7.06 -13.92 8.86
CA PRO A 62 7.82 -15.17 8.83
C PRO A 62 7.37 -16.05 7.67
N SER A 63 8.15 -17.09 7.37
CA SER A 63 7.80 -18.07 6.33
C SER A 63 6.39 -18.64 6.57
N THR A 64 5.49 -18.30 5.67
CA THR A 64 4.06 -18.61 5.76
C THR A 64 3.67 -19.52 4.60
N THR A 65 3.02 -20.65 4.89
CA THR A 65 2.50 -21.57 3.88
C THR A 65 1.41 -20.90 3.06
N LEU A 66 1.48 -21.04 1.75
CA LEU A 66 0.50 -20.51 0.81
C LEU A 66 -0.32 -21.62 0.16
N GLN A 67 -1.52 -21.28 -0.27
CA GLN A 67 -2.41 -22.08 -1.10
C GLN A 67 -2.46 -21.50 -2.51
N GLY A 68 -2.71 -22.35 -3.50
CA GLY A 68 -2.93 -21.90 -4.88
C GLY A 68 -4.27 -21.21 -5.03
N ASN A 69 -4.32 -20.20 -5.92
CA ASN A 69 -5.54 -19.47 -6.23
C ASN A 69 -6.28 -18.92 -4.99
N SER A 70 -5.53 -18.29 -4.09
CA SER A 70 -6.05 -17.79 -2.81
C SER A 70 -5.45 -16.44 -2.42
N HIS A 71 -6.22 -15.68 -1.64
CA HIS A 71 -5.72 -14.54 -0.89
C HIS A 71 -5.13 -15.00 0.45
N HIS A 72 -4.05 -14.36 0.88
CA HIS A 72 -3.41 -14.64 2.17
C HIS A 72 -3.20 -13.33 2.90
N TYR A 73 -4.10 -13.04 3.84
CA TYR A 73 -4.02 -11.85 4.67
C TYR A 73 -3.12 -12.12 5.87
N VAL A 74 -2.02 -11.37 5.98
CA VAL A 74 -1.05 -11.50 7.06
C VAL A 74 -0.85 -10.17 7.75
N ALA A 75 -1.02 -10.13 9.07
CA ALA A 75 -0.79 -8.93 9.86
C ALA A 75 0.71 -8.70 10.07
N ALA A 76 1.11 -7.43 10.08
CA ALA A 76 2.44 -6.99 10.50
C ALA A 76 2.31 -6.14 11.77
N SER A 77 3.07 -6.48 12.80
CA SER A 77 2.98 -5.83 14.12
C SER A 77 4.14 -4.89 14.43
N ASP A 78 5.12 -4.75 13.52
CA ASP A 78 6.26 -3.86 13.72
C ASP A 78 5.80 -2.39 13.60
N ALA A 79 6.12 -1.59 14.61
CA ALA A 79 5.72 -0.19 14.69
C ALA A 79 6.69 0.76 13.95
N ARG A 80 7.84 0.27 13.47
CA ARG A 80 8.81 1.07 12.73
C ARG A 80 8.28 1.42 11.34
N ALA A 81 8.71 2.58 10.84
CA ALA A 81 8.56 2.91 9.44
C ALA A 81 9.61 2.14 8.62
N PHE A 82 9.21 1.69 7.43
CA PHE A 82 10.08 1.06 6.45
C PHE A 82 9.95 1.76 5.10
N THR A 83 10.96 1.62 4.24
CA THR A 83 10.96 2.18 2.88
C THR A 83 11.07 1.11 1.80
N HIS A 84 11.54 -0.08 2.14
CA HIS A 84 11.71 -1.19 1.20
C HIS A 84 11.21 -2.49 1.81
N LEU A 85 10.74 -3.37 0.93
CA LEU A 85 10.37 -4.74 1.22
C LEU A 85 11.24 -5.69 0.42
N ARG A 86 11.57 -6.84 1.01
CA ARG A 86 12.10 -8.00 0.29
C ARG A 86 11.12 -9.15 0.47
N VAL A 87 10.52 -9.57 -0.64
CA VAL A 87 9.54 -10.65 -0.69
C VAL A 87 10.26 -11.89 -1.15
N ASN A 88 10.32 -12.91 -0.30
CA ASN A 88 10.99 -14.18 -0.60
C ASN A 88 9.93 -15.25 -0.87
N ILE A 89 10.11 -16.04 -1.93
CA ILE A 89 9.24 -17.17 -2.29
C ILE A 89 10.02 -18.48 -2.34
N TYR A 90 9.47 -19.53 -1.75
CA TYR A 90 10.21 -20.78 -1.50
C TYR A 90 9.65 -21.97 -2.28
N PRO A 91 10.45 -22.69 -3.09
CA PRO A 91 11.75 -22.26 -3.64
C PRO A 91 11.60 -21.30 -4.84
N ASP A 92 10.45 -21.37 -5.51
CA ASP A 92 10.05 -20.58 -6.68
C ASP A 92 8.52 -20.72 -6.88
N GLY A 93 7.94 -19.92 -7.77
CA GLY A 93 6.52 -19.93 -8.09
C GLY A 93 6.02 -18.57 -8.57
N GLY A 94 4.71 -18.40 -8.66
CA GLY A 94 4.08 -17.13 -8.99
C GLY A 94 3.16 -16.58 -7.90
N ILE A 95 3.28 -15.28 -7.66
CA ILE A 95 2.33 -14.45 -6.93
C ILE A 95 1.69 -13.52 -7.97
N ALA A 96 0.36 -13.40 -7.96
CA ALA A 96 -0.38 -12.54 -8.89
C ALA A 96 -0.32 -11.08 -8.45
N ARG A 97 -0.55 -10.84 -7.16
CA ARG A 97 -0.48 -9.49 -6.57
C ARG A 97 0.11 -9.54 -5.17
N LEU A 98 0.81 -8.48 -4.83
CA LEU A 98 1.14 -8.16 -3.45
C LEU A 98 0.45 -6.84 -3.11
N ARG A 99 -0.38 -6.84 -2.08
CA ARG A 99 -0.88 -5.58 -1.47
C ARG A 99 -0.20 -5.39 -0.14
N VAL A 100 0.23 -4.16 0.10
CA VAL A 100 0.87 -3.74 1.35
C VAL A 100 -0.06 -2.72 1.99
N TYR A 101 -0.58 -3.04 3.16
CA TYR A 101 -1.44 -2.16 3.94
C TYR A 101 -0.56 -1.47 4.98
N GLY A 102 -0.52 -0.15 4.95
CA GLY A 102 0.31 0.64 5.85
C GLY A 102 -0.12 2.09 5.85
N GLN A 103 0.40 2.85 6.81
CA GLN A 103 0.21 4.28 6.90
C GLN A 103 1.55 4.98 6.65
N PRO A 104 1.64 5.87 5.64
CA PRO A 104 2.79 6.74 5.46
C PRO A 104 3.09 7.53 6.73
N GLN A 105 4.36 7.66 7.06
CA GLN A 105 4.84 8.41 8.21
C GLN A 105 5.69 9.57 7.71
N LEU A 106 5.10 10.77 7.75
CA LEU A 106 5.81 12.02 7.51
C LEU A 106 6.43 12.53 8.83
N ASP A 107 7.57 13.19 8.75
CA ASP A 107 8.13 13.91 9.91
C ASP A 107 7.44 15.27 10.05
N TRP A 108 6.31 15.26 10.75
CA TRP A 108 5.55 16.48 11.05
C TRP A 108 6.24 17.38 12.08
N ALA A 109 7.17 16.86 12.88
CA ALA A 109 7.86 17.65 13.91
C ALA A 109 8.91 18.58 13.28
N GLY A 110 9.53 18.16 12.18
CA GLY A 110 10.44 18.97 11.37
C GLY A 110 9.77 19.94 10.40
N ALA A 111 8.44 19.84 10.21
CA ALA A 111 7.70 20.64 9.25
C ALA A 111 7.62 22.11 9.67
N SER A 112 7.82 23.04 8.72
CA SER A 112 7.69 24.47 9.00
C SER A 112 6.23 24.87 9.21
N ALA A 113 5.95 25.74 10.18
CA ALA A 113 4.62 26.29 10.43
C ALA A 113 4.08 27.14 9.26
N THR A 114 4.94 27.58 8.34
CA THR A 114 4.55 28.35 7.15
C THR A 114 4.39 27.49 5.90
N GLU A 115 4.84 26.24 5.95
CA GLU A 115 4.72 25.31 4.83
C GLU A 115 3.28 24.80 4.72
N GLN A 116 2.80 24.66 3.48
CA GLN A 116 1.48 24.11 3.20
C GLN A 116 1.63 22.65 2.80
N PHE A 117 0.90 21.78 3.50
CA PHE A 117 0.79 20.37 3.17
C PHE A 117 -0.63 20.06 2.70
N ASP A 118 -0.76 19.18 1.72
CA ASP A 118 -2.04 18.54 1.45
C ASP A 118 -2.32 17.51 2.56
N LEU A 119 -3.19 17.87 3.49
CA LEU A 119 -3.57 17.01 4.61
C LEU A 119 -4.47 15.84 4.19
N ALA A 120 -5.11 15.91 3.02
CA ALA A 120 -5.94 14.84 2.49
C ALA A 120 -5.12 13.83 1.66
N ALA A 121 -3.97 14.24 1.11
CA ALA A 121 -3.13 13.40 0.28
C ALA A 121 -2.72 12.08 0.96
N MET A 122 -2.87 10.98 0.21
CA MET A 122 -2.54 9.64 0.68
C MET A 122 -1.06 9.53 1.04
N GLU A 123 -0.18 10.18 0.27
CA GLU A 123 1.26 10.17 0.51
C GLU A 123 1.68 10.88 1.82
N ASN A 124 0.81 11.71 2.39
CA ASN A 124 1.03 12.35 3.68
C ASN A 124 0.38 11.57 4.82
N GLY A 125 -0.44 10.55 4.52
CA GLY A 125 -1.12 9.71 5.51
C GLY A 125 -2.64 9.90 5.55
N GLY A 126 -3.22 10.72 4.66
CA GLY A 126 -4.66 10.82 4.51
C GLY A 126 -5.28 9.53 3.98
N TYR A 127 -6.49 9.19 4.42
CA TYR A 127 -7.17 7.99 3.94
C TYR A 127 -8.69 8.11 4.01
N VAL A 128 -9.40 7.35 3.17
CA VAL A 128 -10.86 7.28 3.20
C VAL A 128 -11.30 6.40 4.36
N VAL A 129 -12.16 6.96 5.22
CA VAL A 129 -12.83 6.26 6.32
C VAL A 129 -14.06 5.52 5.79
N ALA A 130 -14.87 6.19 4.98
CA ALA A 130 -16.09 5.63 4.42
C ALA A 130 -16.51 6.39 3.15
N ALA A 131 -17.22 5.69 2.26
CA ALA A 131 -17.95 6.29 1.15
C ALA A 131 -19.30 5.57 1.02
N ASN A 132 -20.35 6.31 0.69
CA ASN A 132 -21.69 5.71 0.60
C ASN A 132 -21.93 4.96 -0.72
N ASN A 133 -21.14 5.26 -1.76
CA ASN A 133 -21.23 4.63 -3.06
C ASN A 133 -19.86 4.62 -3.76
N GLN A 134 -19.52 3.55 -4.47
CA GLN A 134 -18.30 3.44 -5.29
C GLN A 134 -18.63 2.62 -6.54
N HIS A 135 -19.31 3.23 -7.52
CA HIS A 135 -19.81 2.51 -8.68
C HIS A 135 -18.69 2.26 -9.70
N PHE A 136 -17.94 3.31 -10.05
CA PHE A 136 -16.73 3.25 -10.85
C PHE A 136 -15.60 3.97 -10.14
N GLY A 137 -14.43 3.31 -10.03
CA GLY A 137 -13.35 3.80 -9.19
C GLY A 137 -13.67 3.71 -7.69
N VAL A 138 -12.65 3.91 -6.86
CA VAL A 138 -12.78 3.88 -5.40
C VAL A 138 -12.51 5.27 -4.84
N ALA A 139 -13.17 5.64 -3.75
CA ALA A 139 -13.03 6.96 -3.14
C ALA A 139 -11.59 7.26 -2.72
N SER A 140 -10.77 6.24 -2.44
CA SER A 140 -9.35 6.42 -2.14
C SER A 140 -8.55 7.01 -3.30
N ASN A 141 -9.07 6.92 -4.53
CA ASN A 141 -8.45 7.52 -5.71
C ASN A 141 -8.39 9.06 -5.63
N LEU A 142 -9.34 9.68 -4.92
CA LEU A 142 -9.35 11.14 -4.69
C LEU A 142 -8.07 11.66 -4.01
N LEU A 143 -7.34 10.78 -3.34
CA LEU A 143 -6.20 11.12 -2.49
C LEU A 143 -4.86 10.74 -3.16
N LEU A 144 -4.90 10.20 -4.38
CA LEU A 144 -3.71 9.79 -5.12
C LEU A 144 -3.00 11.01 -5.74
N PRO A 145 -1.68 10.93 -5.96
CA PRO A 145 -0.94 12.01 -6.61
C PRO A 145 -1.32 12.16 -8.08
N GLY A 146 -1.35 13.40 -8.56
CA GLY A 146 -1.68 13.74 -9.94
C GLY A 146 -3.19 13.77 -10.22
N ARG A 147 -3.57 13.93 -11.50
CA ARG A 147 -4.97 14.13 -11.93
C ARG A 147 -5.65 12.86 -12.47
N GLY A 148 -4.98 11.72 -12.41
CA GLY A 148 -5.39 10.51 -13.13
C GLY A 148 -5.22 10.64 -14.66
N VAL A 149 -5.39 9.53 -15.38
CA VAL A 149 -5.32 9.46 -16.85
C VAL A 149 -6.72 9.41 -17.44
N ASN A 150 -7.65 8.74 -16.76
CA ASN A 150 -9.03 8.56 -17.20
C ASN A 150 -9.98 8.46 -16.00
N MET A 151 -11.28 8.32 -16.28
CA MET A 151 -12.34 8.29 -15.26
C MET A 151 -12.17 7.14 -14.23
N GLY A 152 -11.52 6.03 -14.59
CA GLY A 152 -11.26 4.92 -13.67
C GLY A 152 -10.25 5.25 -12.56
N ASP A 153 -9.46 6.32 -12.74
CA ASP A 153 -8.52 6.83 -11.76
C ASP A 153 -9.16 7.83 -10.81
N GLY A 154 -10.47 8.09 -10.93
CA GLY A 154 -11.26 8.94 -10.05
C GLY A 154 -12.19 8.16 -9.12
N TRP A 155 -13.19 8.86 -8.58
CA TRP A 155 -14.30 8.27 -7.83
C TRP A 155 -15.62 8.69 -8.47
N GLU A 156 -16.39 7.72 -8.92
CA GLU A 156 -17.69 7.95 -9.56
C GLU A 156 -18.78 7.11 -8.88
N THR A 157 -19.91 7.77 -8.63
CA THR A 157 -21.08 7.17 -8.02
C THR A 157 -22.15 6.86 -9.05
N ARG A 158 -23.02 5.91 -8.73
CA ARG A 158 -24.16 5.59 -9.60
C ARG A 158 -25.07 6.81 -9.71
N ARG A 159 -25.76 6.97 -10.84
CA ARG A 159 -26.81 7.98 -11.00
C ARG A 159 -27.91 7.79 -9.95
N ARG A 160 -28.09 8.77 -9.08
CA ARG A 160 -29.11 8.77 -8.05
C ARG A 160 -30.45 9.27 -8.61
N ARG A 161 -31.56 8.63 -8.21
CA ARG A 161 -32.95 9.00 -8.59
C ARG A 161 -33.83 9.35 -7.38
N GLU A 162 -33.21 9.49 -6.23
CA GLU A 162 -33.83 9.75 -4.92
C GLU A 162 -33.18 11.00 -4.31
N PRO A 163 -33.87 11.77 -3.46
CA PRO A 163 -33.29 12.94 -2.79
C PRO A 163 -32.03 12.61 -1.98
N GLY A 164 -31.06 13.54 -1.96
CA GLY A 164 -29.82 13.49 -1.16
C GLY A 164 -28.53 13.52 -1.99
N ASN A 165 -27.38 13.45 -1.31
CA ASN A 165 -26.05 13.51 -1.92
C ASN A 165 -25.23 12.23 -1.67
N ASP A 166 -24.31 11.94 -2.57
CA ASP A 166 -23.23 10.99 -2.30
C ASP A 166 -22.09 11.68 -1.54
N TRP A 167 -21.37 10.91 -0.75
CA TRP A 167 -20.36 11.43 0.17
C TRP A 167 -19.22 10.44 0.41
N ALA A 168 -18.05 11.00 0.70
CA ALA A 168 -16.89 10.30 1.22
C ALA A 168 -16.38 11.04 2.47
N ILE A 169 -16.00 10.28 3.49
CA ILE A 169 -15.40 10.77 4.72
C ILE A 169 -13.92 10.46 4.63
N ILE A 170 -13.09 11.51 4.71
CA ILE A 170 -11.63 11.43 4.63
C ILE A 170 -11.05 11.77 5.99
N ALA A 171 -10.23 10.87 6.52
CA ALA A 171 -9.35 11.17 7.64
C ALA A 171 -8.13 11.92 7.09
N LEU A 172 -7.91 13.13 7.59
CA LEU A 172 -6.71 13.89 7.29
C LEU A 172 -5.49 13.23 7.94
N ALA A 173 -4.32 13.40 7.33
CA ALA A 173 -3.06 12.88 7.82
C ALA A 173 -2.73 13.33 9.25
N GLN A 174 -3.05 14.58 9.57
CA GLN A 174 -2.90 15.17 10.91
C GLN A 174 -3.90 16.33 11.08
N PRO A 175 -4.33 16.66 12.33
CA PRO A 175 -5.04 17.90 12.59
C PRO A 175 -4.24 19.14 12.13
N GLY A 176 -4.92 20.11 11.52
CA GLY A 176 -4.27 21.31 11.00
C GLY A 176 -5.25 22.43 10.67
N VAL A 177 -4.71 23.59 10.28
CA VAL A 177 -5.49 24.76 9.87
C VAL A 177 -5.69 24.73 8.36
N ILE A 178 -6.94 24.64 7.91
CA ILE A 178 -7.27 24.59 6.49
C ILE A 178 -7.15 25.98 5.86
N ARG A 179 -6.31 26.09 4.82
CA ARG A 179 -6.10 27.35 4.07
C ARG A 179 -6.71 27.34 2.68
N LYS A 180 -6.80 26.16 2.05
CA LYS A 180 -7.33 25.94 0.71
C LYS A 180 -7.98 24.57 0.67
N ILE A 181 -9.06 24.45 -0.11
CA ILE A 181 -9.66 23.18 -0.52
C ILE A 181 -9.72 23.20 -2.04
N GLU A 182 -9.37 22.09 -2.68
CA GLU A 182 -9.43 21.90 -4.12
C GLU A 182 -10.28 20.67 -4.43
N VAL A 183 -11.16 20.80 -5.42
CA VAL A 183 -11.98 19.71 -5.94
C VAL A 183 -11.76 19.69 -7.45
N ASP A 184 -11.11 18.63 -7.93
CA ASP A 184 -10.80 18.39 -9.34
C ASP A 184 -11.78 17.36 -9.91
N THR A 185 -12.36 17.64 -11.09
CA THR A 185 -13.44 16.86 -11.72
C THR A 185 -13.12 16.50 -13.15
#